data_AF-A0A6G3DBI7-F1
#
_entry.id   AF-A0A6G3DBI7-F1
#
_cell.length_a   1.000
_cell.length_b   1.000
_cell.length_c   1.000
_cell.angle_alpha   90.00
_cell.angle_beta   90.00
_cell.angle_gamma   90.00
#
_symmetry.space_group_name_H-M   'P 1'
#
loop_
_entity.id
_entity.type
_entity.pdbx_description
1 polymer ?
#
loop_
_entity_poly.entity_id
_entity_poly.type
_entity_poly.pdbx_seq_one_letter_code
_entity_poly.pdbx_strand_id
1 'polypeptide(L)'
;AFVLPREWLNEPVAHWECGADDSTPLGCAYPLVVTDRYRHRSGRLRHQLRKKWHRLGSGPGGTLHRVDCGTRERPAGLRKRLRDEAELAGFATPPSAVPEYFEVGLNLPVPVLLWPRRDCPGDEGPDGRCAGTAFLDRLAESVAGVPPAELPRLVMELRETADAADAPEEHWARDVQLLWDDPRCFAEPSALLHSPVG
;
A
#
# COMPACT_ATOMS: atom_id res chain seq x y z
N ALA A 1 12.12 0.85 4.35
CA ALA A 1 11.04 1.48 3.55
C ALA A 1 11.67 2.23 2.39
N PHE A 2 11.02 2.20 1.23
CA PHE A 2 11.44 2.93 0.04
C PHE A 2 10.60 4.20 -0.12
N VAL A 3 11.24 5.36 -0.13
CA VAL A 3 10.57 6.65 -0.42
C VAL A 3 10.71 6.91 -1.93
N LEU A 4 9.62 6.76 -2.67
CA LEU A 4 9.63 6.74 -4.13
C LEU A 4 8.84 7.91 -4.73
N PRO A 5 9.24 8.45 -5.89
CA PRO A 5 8.36 9.24 -6.74
C PRO A 5 7.07 8.46 -7.07
N ARG A 6 5.98 9.17 -7.38
CA ARG A 6 4.65 8.54 -7.58
C ARG A 6 4.64 7.54 -8.73
N GLU A 7 5.33 7.88 -9.80
CA GLU A 7 5.53 7.08 -10.98
C GLU A 7 6.26 5.75 -10.70
N TRP A 8 6.99 5.65 -9.58
CA TRP A 8 7.74 4.47 -9.19
C TRP A 8 7.08 3.67 -8.07
N LEU A 9 5.90 4.08 -7.59
CA LEU A 9 5.22 3.35 -6.52
C LEU A 9 4.85 1.91 -6.92
N ASN A 10 4.71 1.63 -8.21
CA ASN A 10 4.42 0.28 -8.71
C ASN A 10 5.68 -0.53 -9.08
N GLU A 11 6.89 0.00 -8.85
CA GLU A 11 8.13 -0.73 -9.10
C GLU A 11 8.19 -2.02 -8.25
N PRO A 12 8.75 -3.12 -8.77
CA PRO A 12 8.77 -4.42 -8.10
C PRO A 12 9.90 -4.48 -7.05
N VAL A 13 10.02 -3.45 -6.21
CA VAL A 13 11.05 -3.36 -5.16
C VAL A 13 11.02 -4.54 -4.19
N ALA A 14 9.85 -5.15 -3.99
CA ALA A 14 9.67 -6.36 -3.18
C ALA A 14 10.30 -7.61 -3.80
N HIS A 15 10.54 -7.62 -5.12
CA HIS A 15 11.12 -8.74 -5.86
C HIS A 15 12.63 -8.60 -6.07
N TRP A 16 13.22 -7.48 -5.68
CA TRP A 16 14.68 -7.33 -5.74
C TRP A 16 15.33 -8.32 -4.78
N GLU A 17 16.46 -8.89 -5.17
CA GLU A 17 17.22 -9.82 -4.35
C GLU A 17 17.86 -9.11 -3.16
N CYS A 18 17.94 -9.79 -2.01
CA CYS A 18 18.61 -9.27 -0.81
C CYS A 18 20.09 -8.96 -1.05
N GLY A 19 20.76 -9.71 -1.93
CA GLY A 19 22.14 -9.45 -2.32
C GLY A 19 22.66 -10.46 -3.34
N ALA A 20 23.91 -10.27 -3.77
CA ALA A 20 24.53 -11.12 -4.80
C ALA A 20 24.61 -12.62 -4.43
N ASP A 21 24.67 -12.93 -3.14
CA ASP A 21 24.74 -14.29 -2.61
C ASP A 21 23.41 -14.75 -1.98
N ASP A 22 22.37 -13.92 -2.01
CA ASP A 22 21.06 -14.21 -1.42
C ASP A 22 19.94 -13.78 -2.37
N SER A 23 19.44 -14.76 -3.14
CA SER A 23 18.34 -14.58 -4.10
C SER A 23 16.96 -14.44 -3.44
N THR A 24 16.88 -14.42 -2.10
CA THR A 24 15.61 -14.18 -1.40
C THR A 24 15.07 -12.80 -1.79
N PRO A 25 13.81 -12.69 -2.23
CA PRO A 25 13.20 -11.39 -2.50
C PRO A 25 13.16 -10.51 -1.24
N LEU A 26 13.48 -9.22 -1.36
CA LEU A 26 13.45 -8.25 -0.26
C LEU A 26 12.10 -8.22 0.47
N GLY A 27 11.00 -8.41 -0.27
CA GLY A 27 9.65 -8.42 0.29
C GLY A 27 9.30 -9.68 1.09
N CYS A 28 10.08 -10.76 0.91
CA CYS A 28 10.00 -11.97 1.72
C CYS A 28 10.91 -11.84 2.95
N ALA A 29 12.12 -11.29 2.81
CA ALA A 29 13.07 -11.18 3.92
C ALA A 29 12.75 -10.06 4.92
N TYR A 30 12.03 -9.02 4.49
CA TYR A 30 11.75 -7.83 5.31
C TYR A 30 10.30 -7.35 5.17
N PRO A 31 9.73 -6.69 6.20
CA PRO A 31 8.43 -6.02 6.13
C PRO A 31 8.50 -4.76 5.26
N LEU A 32 8.70 -4.98 3.96
CA LEU A 32 8.97 -3.94 2.98
C LEU A 32 7.71 -3.15 2.66
N VAL A 33 7.85 -1.83 2.79
CA VAL A 33 6.82 -0.84 2.46
C VAL A 33 7.39 0.23 1.55
N VAL A 34 6.51 0.79 0.71
CA VAL A 34 6.79 2.00 -0.07
C VAL A 34 6.10 3.21 0.56
N THR A 35 6.58 4.41 0.26
CA THR A 35 5.89 5.67 0.58
C THR A 35 6.09 6.68 -0.54
N ASP A 36 5.08 7.52 -0.78
CA ASP A 36 5.16 8.59 -1.76
C ASP A 36 6.07 9.71 -1.25
N ARG A 37 7.06 10.09 -2.05
CA ARG A 37 8.00 11.17 -1.75
C ARG A 37 7.31 12.48 -1.42
N TYR A 38 6.19 12.80 -2.08
CA TYR A 38 5.44 14.02 -1.76
C TYR A 38 4.82 13.94 -0.37
N ARG A 39 4.17 12.83 -0.02
CA ARG A 39 3.64 12.60 1.33
C ARG A 39 4.73 12.66 2.40
N HIS A 40 5.86 12.02 2.12
CA HIS A 40 7.01 11.98 3.02
C HIS A 40 7.60 13.37 3.32
N ARG A 41 7.43 14.35 2.42
CA ARG A 41 7.91 15.75 2.59
C ARG A 41 6.82 16.74 3.00
N SER A 42 5.56 16.33 2.98
CA SER A 42 4.43 17.22 3.27
C SER A 42 4.17 17.28 4.78
N GLY A 43 4.74 18.30 5.45
CA GLY A 43 4.55 18.49 6.89
C GLY A 43 3.07 18.52 7.33
N ARG A 44 2.18 19.06 6.48
CA ARG A 44 0.73 19.05 6.71
C ARG A 44 0.16 17.62 6.70
N LEU A 45 0.46 16.83 5.67
CA LEU A 45 -0.04 15.45 5.58
C LEU A 45 0.55 14.59 6.71
N ARG A 46 1.85 14.71 6.98
CA ARG A 46 2.53 14.03 8.09
C ARG A 46 1.91 14.36 9.44
N HIS A 47 1.60 15.62 9.70
CA HIS A 47 0.92 16.02 10.93
C HIS A 47 -0.46 15.36 11.07
N GLN A 48 -1.23 15.30 9.98
CA GLN A 48 -2.54 14.64 9.94
C GLN A 48 -2.44 13.12 10.10
N LEU A 49 -1.47 12.49 9.43
CA LEU A 49 -1.18 11.07 9.56
C LEU A 49 -0.76 10.71 10.97
N ARG A 50 0.11 11.49 11.62
CA ARG A 50 0.49 11.29 13.02
C ARG A 50 -0.72 11.34 13.95
N LYS A 51 -1.64 12.29 13.75
CA LYS A 51 -2.91 12.35 14.48
C LYS A 51 -3.77 11.11 14.24
N LYS A 52 -3.82 10.61 12.99
CA LYS A 52 -4.59 9.42 12.64
C LYS A 52 -3.99 8.14 13.22
N TRP A 53 -2.68 7.95 13.12
CA TRP A 53 -1.94 6.86 13.76
C TRP A 53 -2.09 6.85 15.28
N HIS A 54 -2.13 8.02 15.92
CA HIS A 54 -2.38 8.11 17.36
C HIS A 54 -3.80 7.67 17.72
N ARG A 55 -4.81 8.01 16.90
CA ARG A 55 -6.19 7.54 17.08
C ARG A 55 -6.34 6.04 16.82
N LEU A 56 -5.59 5.51 15.86
CA LEU A 56 -5.58 4.09 15.52
C LEU A 56 -5.06 3.22 16.67
N GLY A 57 -4.09 3.71 17.47
CA GLY A 57 -3.68 3.11 18.73
C GLY A 57 -3.46 1.58 18.66
N SER A 58 -3.89 0.87 19.70
CA SER A 58 -3.97 -0.61 19.77
C SER A 58 -5.37 -1.12 19.43
N GLY A 59 -6.15 -0.37 18.64
CA GLY A 59 -7.52 -0.74 18.29
C GLY A 59 -7.60 -2.02 17.45
N PRO A 60 -8.78 -2.67 17.40
CA PRO A 60 -8.97 -4.03 16.86
C PRO A 60 -8.90 -4.14 15.32
N GLY A 61 -8.18 -3.24 14.64
CA GLY A 61 -8.05 -3.20 13.17
C GLY A 61 -8.57 -1.91 12.55
N GLY A 62 -8.17 -1.65 11.31
CA GLY A 62 -8.64 -0.51 10.53
C GLY A 62 -9.74 -0.90 9.55
N THR A 63 -10.56 0.07 9.15
CA THR A 63 -11.60 -0.14 8.13
C THR A 63 -10.97 -0.10 6.73
N LEU A 64 -11.11 -1.20 5.98
CA LEU A 64 -10.70 -1.27 4.58
C LEU A 64 -11.79 -0.69 3.68
N HIS A 65 -11.47 0.43 3.03
CA HIS A 65 -12.28 0.94 1.93
C HIS A 65 -11.81 0.35 0.61
N ARG A 66 -12.72 -0.27 -0.15
CA ARG A 66 -12.44 -0.94 -1.41
C ARG A 66 -12.74 -0.04 -2.61
N VAL A 67 -11.83 0.00 -3.56
CA VAL A 67 -11.99 0.65 -4.87
C VAL A 67 -11.94 -0.45 -5.93
N ASP A 68 -13.11 -1.01 -6.24
CA ASP A 68 -13.27 -2.11 -7.18
C ASP A 68 -13.03 -1.69 -8.65
N CYS A 69 -12.76 -2.68 -9.50
CA CYS A 69 -12.68 -2.48 -10.95
C CYS A 69 -13.99 -1.89 -11.48
N GLY A 70 -13.91 -0.88 -12.34
CA GLY A 70 -15.09 -0.26 -12.94
C GLY A 70 -16.01 0.46 -11.93
N THR A 71 -15.48 0.87 -10.77
CA THR A 71 -16.24 1.63 -9.77
C THR A 71 -17.01 2.79 -10.40
N ARG A 72 -18.29 2.92 -10.03
CA ARG A 72 -19.15 4.05 -10.43
C ARG A 72 -19.08 5.22 -9.47
N GLU A 73 -18.36 5.06 -8.35
CA GLU A 73 -18.14 6.13 -7.40
C GLU A 73 -17.34 7.24 -8.08
N ARG A 74 -17.76 8.51 -7.95
CA ARG A 74 -16.96 9.63 -8.48
C ARG A 74 -15.78 9.92 -7.54
N PRO A 75 -14.63 10.42 -8.03
CA PRO A 75 -13.48 10.77 -7.19
C PRO A 75 -13.78 11.69 -6.00
N ALA A 76 -14.78 12.57 -6.13
CA ALA A 76 -15.24 13.43 -5.04
C ALA A 76 -15.94 12.64 -3.91
N GLY A 77 -16.68 11.58 -4.25
CA GLY A 77 -17.27 10.64 -3.29
C GLY A 77 -16.19 9.87 -2.54
N LEU A 78 -15.25 9.29 -3.28
CA LEU A 78 -14.11 8.57 -2.71
C LEU A 78 -13.34 9.46 -1.72
N ARG A 79 -13.10 10.74 -2.11
CA ARG A 79 -12.41 11.71 -1.25
C ARG A 79 -13.09 11.92 0.09
N LYS A 80 -14.43 11.96 0.09
CA LYS A 80 -15.22 12.11 1.32
C LYS A 80 -15.09 10.85 2.18
N ARG A 81 -15.32 9.67 1.60
CA ARG A 81 -15.23 8.37 2.29
C ARG A 81 -13.87 8.14 2.94
N LEU A 82 -12.78 8.37 2.19
CA LEU A 82 -11.42 8.20 2.68
C LEU A 82 -11.02 9.18 3.79
N ARG A 83 -11.62 10.37 3.80
CA ARG A 83 -11.38 11.38 4.83
C ARG A 83 -12.03 11.01 6.15
N ASP A 84 -13.27 10.53 6.08
CA ASP A 84 -14.14 10.37 7.25
C ASP A 84 -13.93 9.01 7.92
N GLU A 85 -13.75 7.94 7.15
CA GLU A 85 -13.94 6.56 7.63
C GLU A 85 -12.76 5.62 7.40
N ALA A 86 -11.92 5.85 6.38
CA ALA A 86 -10.99 4.81 5.93
C ALA A 86 -9.60 4.91 6.57
N GLU A 87 -9.16 3.86 7.27
CA GLU A 87 -7.77 3.73 7.71
C GLU A 87 -6.91 2.93 6.72
N LEU A 88 -7.55 2.09 5.91
CA LEU A 88 -6.94 1.44 4.76
C LEU A 88 -7.76 1.73 3.50
N ALA A 89 -7.08 1.84 2.36
CA ALA A 89 -7.72 1.75 1.06
C ALA A 89 -7.10 0.62 0.23
N GLY A 90 -7.94 -0.25 -0.32
CA GLY A 90 -7.56 -1.30 -1.25
C GLY A 90 -8.02 -0.96 -2.65
N PHE A 91 -7.12 -0.99 -3.63
CA PHE A 91 -7.43 -0.79 -5.04
C PHE A 91 -7.35 -2.13 -5.77
N ALA A 92 -8.34 -2.42 -6.62
CA ALA A 92 -8.38 -3.64 -7.42
C ALA A 92 -7.36 -3.67 -8.58
N THR A 93 -6.67 -2.56 -8.83
CA THR A 93 -5.82 -2.36 -10.01
C THR A 93 -4.67 -1.41 -9.65
N PRO A 94 -3.53 -1.45 -10.36
CA PRO A 94 -2.39 -0.59 -10.06
C PRO A 94 -2.67 0.90 -10.36
N PRO A 95 -1.81 1.81 -9.85
CA PRO A 95 -1.98 3.26 -9.99
C PRO A 95 -2.14 3.75 -11.43
N SER A 96 -1.48 3.09 -12.39
CA SER A 96 -1.50 3.45 -13.82
C SER A 96 -2.87 3.25 -14.48
N ALA A 97 -3.67 2.32 -13.98
CA ALA A 97 -4.97 1.99 -14.56
C ALA A 97 -6.09 2.95 -14.12
N VAL A 98 -5.96 3.55 -12.93
CA VAL A 98 -6.97 4.44 -12.33
C VAL A 98 -6.31 5.64 -11.63
N PRO A 99 -5.50 6.44 -12.35
CA PRO A 99 -4.67 7.48 -11.75
C PRO A 99 -5.47 8.48 -10.92
N GLU A 100 -6.66 8.87 -11.37
CA GLU A 100 -7.52 9.84 -10.69
C GLU A 100 -8.04 9.35 -9.34
N TYR A 101 -8.27 8.05 -9.17
CA TYR A 101 -8.70 7.46 -7.90
C TYR A 101 -7.52 7.24 -6.97
N PHE A 102 -6.39 6.78 -7.51
CA PHE A 102 -5.18 6.58 -6.74
C PHE A 102 -4.63 7.90 -6.18
N GLU A 103 -4.69 8.98 -6.96
CA GLU A 103 -4.35 10.33 -6.50
C GLU A 103 -5.18 10.81 -5.32
N VAL A 104 -6.47 10.43 -5.24
CA VAL A 104 -7.29 10.75 -4.07
C VAL A 104 -6.75 10.06 -2.83
N GLY A 105 -6.34 8.79 -2.93
CA GLY A 105 -5.70 8.05 -1.84
C GLY A 105 -4.37 8.67 -1.40
N LEU A 106 -3.52 9.07 -2.36
CA LEU A 106 -2.22 9.67 -2.08
C LEU A 106 -2.32 11.05 -1.44
N ASN A 107 -3.28 11.89 -1.85
CA ASN A 107 -3.41 13.27 -1.38
C ASN A 107 -4.23 13.41 -0.08
N LEU A 108 -4.74 12.31 0.47
CA LEU A 108 -5.43 12.28 1.75
C LEU A 108 -4.58 11.60 2.83
N PRO A 109 -4.81 11.90 4.11
CA PRO A 109 -4.12 11.24 5.21
C PRO A 109 -4.73 9.83 5.44
N VAL A 110 -4.68 8.96 4.43
CA VAL A 110 -5.00 7.54 4.56
C VAL A 110 -3.72 6.80 4.90
N PRO A 111 -3.60 6.20 6.10
CA PRO A 111 -2.35 5.61 6.59
C PRO A 111 -1.78 4.50 5.70
N VAL A 112 -2.67 3.70 5.10
CA VAL A 112 -2.31 2.50 4.35
C VAL A 112 -3.05 2.45 3.02
N LEU A 113 -2.32 2.23 1.93
CA LEU A 113 -2.89 1.90 0.61
C LEU A 113 -2.32 0.55 0.15
N LEU A 114 -3.17 -0.31 -0.41
CA LEU A 114 -2.81 -1.63 -0.93
C LEU A 114 -3.36 -1.82 -2.35
N TRP A 115 -2.58 -2.42 -3.23
CA TRP A 115 -3.00 -2.70 -4.61
C TRP A 115 -2.19 -3.85 -5.22
N PRO A 116 -2.68 -4.54 -6.26
CA PRO A 116 -1.88 -5.50 -7.00
C PRO A 116 -0.98 -4.77 -8.01
N ARG A 117 0.24 -5.26 -8.23
CA ARG A 117 1.13 -4.71 -9.27
C ARG A 117 0.59 -4.94 -10.69
N ARG A 118 -0.03 -6.11 -10.89
CA ARG A 118 -0.54 -6.55 -12.19
C ARG A 118 -1.89 -5.88 -12.47
N ASP A 119 -2.07 -5.45 -13.70
CA ASP A 119 -3.36 -5.00 -14.17
C ASP A 119 -4.40 -6.12 -14.11
N CYS A 120 -5.65 -5.73 -13.91
CA CYS A 120 -6.77 -6.62 -14.09
C CYS A 120 -7.14 -6.60 -15.58
N PRO A 121 -7.01 -7.72 -16.33
CA PRO A 121 -7.27 -7.73 -17.78
C PRO A 121 -8.73 -7.47 -18.16
N GLY A 122 -9.62 -7.23 -17.20
CA GLY A 122 -11.03 -6.94 -17.43
C GLY A 122 -11.88 -8.18 -17.74
N ASP A 123 -11.24 -9.29 -18.11
CA ASP A 123 -11.90 -10.56 -18.30
C ASP A 123 -12.34 -11.19 -16.97
N GLU A 124 -13.55 -11.75 -17.00
CA GLU A 124 -14.09 -12.58 -15.93
C GLU A 124 -13.23 -13.85 -15.84
N GLY A 125 -12.65 -14.13 -14.67
CA GLY A 125 -11.99 -15.41 -14.42
C GLY A 125 -12.99 -16.57 -14.46
N PRO A 126 -12.54 -17.82 -14.27
CA PRO A 126 -13.40 -19.02 -14.28
C PRO A 126 -14.63 -18.93 -13.35
N ASP A 127 -14.54 -18.11 -12.29
CA ASP A 127 -15.59 -17.87 -11.30
C ASP A 127 -16.49 -16.65 -11.62
N GLY A 128 -16.41 -16.07 -12.82
CA GLY A 128 -17.18 -14.87 -13.19
C GLY A 128 -16.69 -13.57 -12.54
N ARG A 129 -15.57 -13.63 -11.78
CA ARG A 129 -14.99 -12.48 -11.06
C ARG A 129 -13.69 -12.05 -11.72
N CYS A 130 -13.49 -10.74 -11.86
CA CYS A 130 -12.24 -10.22 -12.38
C CYS A 130 -11.11 -10.39 -11.34
N ALA A 131 -9.86 -10.47 -11.81
CA ALA A 131 -8.69 -10.67 -10.95
C ALA A 131 -8.56 -9.62 -9.83
N GLY A 132 -8.95 -8.37 -10.11
CA GLY A 132 -8.92 -7.28 -9.14
C GLY A 132 -9.93 -7.45 -7.99
N THR A 133 -11.15 -7.94 -8.28
CA THR A 133 -12.13 -8.25 -7.23
C THR A 133 -11.67 -9.43 -6.38
N ALA A 134 -11.15 -10.48 -7.01
CA ALA A 134 -10.60 -11.63 -6.29
C ALA A 134 -9.43 -11.23 -5.37
N PHE A 135 -8.55 -10.33 -5.84
CA PHE A 135 -7.50 -9.73 -5.03
C PHE A 135 -8.07 -9.00 -3.81
N LEU A 136 -9.06 -8.12 -4.01
CA LEU A 136 -9.63 -7.35 -2.90
C LEU A 136 -10.37 -8.24 -1.88
N ASP A 137 -10.99 -9.34 -2.32
CA ASP A 137 -11.64 -10.31 -1.44
C ASP A 137 -10.61 -10.99 -0.52
N ARG A 138 -9.52 -11.49 -1.09
CA ARG A 138 -8.41 -12.08 -0.32
C ARG A 138 -7.72 -11.07 0.59
N LEU A 139 -7.56 -9.83 0.12
CA LEU A 139 -7.00 -8.75 0.90
C LEU A 139 -7.89 -8.44 2.11
N ALA A 140 -9.21 -8.29 1.89
CA ALA A 140 -10.17 -8.00 2.95
C ALA A 140 -10.19 -9.10 4.02
N GLU A 141 -10.14 -10.36 3.62
CA GLU A 141 -10.03 -11.51 4.52
C GLU A 141 -8.74 -11.44 5.34
N SER A 142 -7.61 -11.17 4.68
CA SER A 142 -6.29 -11.19 5.32
C SER A 142 -6.06 -10.04 6.32
N VAL A 143 -6.64 -8.86 6.07
CA VAL A 143 -6.46 -7.68 6.94
C VAL A 143 -7.55 -7.52 8.00
N ALA A 144 -8.58 -8.37 7.97
CA ALA A 144 -9.69 -8.31 8.93
C ALA A 144 -9.17 -8.51 10.36
N GLY A 145 -9.45 -7.55 11.24
CA GLY A 145 -9.01 -7.60 12.63
C GLY A 145 -7.52 -7.31 12.85
N VAL A 146 -6.76 -7.04 11.79
CA VAL A 146 -5.31 -6.78 11.89
C VAL A 146 -5.07 -5.28 12.14
N PRO A 147 -4.36 -4.91 13.22
CA PRO A 147 -3.98 -3.53 13.46
C PRO A 147 -3.19 -2.96 12.28
N PRO A 148 -3.47 -1.73 11.80
CA PRO A 148 -2.75 -1.16 10.67
C PRO A 148 -1.22 -1.10 10.85
N ALA A 149 -0.75 -1.06 12.09
CA ALA A 149 0.68 -1.07 12.42
C ALA A 149 1.38 -2.43 12.15
N GLU A 150 0.62 -3.53 12.10
CA GLU A 150 1.13 -4.89 11.90
C GLU A 150 1.13 -5.31 10.43
N LEU A 151 0.45 -4.57 9.55
CA LEU A 151 0.34 -4.89 8.13
C LEU A 151 1.67 -5.06 7.39
N PRO A 152 2.75 -4.30 7.67
CA PRO A 152 4.03 -4.55 7.03
C PRO A 152 4.54 -5.98 7.26
N ARG A 153 4.32 -6.52 8.47
CA ARG A 153 4.70 -7.89 8.80
C ARG A 153 3.75 -8.90 8.17
N LEU A 154 2.44 -8.67 8.23
CA LEU A 154 1.45 -9.52 7.56
C LEU A 154 1.76 -9.65 6.05
N VAL A 155 2.03 -8.54 5.36
CA VAL A 155 2.32 -8.57 3.92
C VAL A 155 3.63 -9.30 3.61
N MET A 156 4.62 -9.23 4.49
CA MET A 156 5.84 -10.05 4.37
C MET A 156 5.51 -11.54 4.45
N GLU A 157 4.77 -11.96 5.48
CA GLU A 157 4.37 -13.36 5.68
C GLU A 157 3.50 -13.88 4.52
N LEU A 158 2.64 -13.03 3.95
CA LEU A 158 1.86 -13.34 2.75
C LEU A 158 2.74 -13.52 1.50
N ARG A 159 3.82 -12.75 1.36
CA ARG A 159 4.78 -12.88 0.25
C ARG A 159 5.64 -14.13 0.42
N GLU A 160 6.09 -14.44 1.64
CA GLU A 160 6.79 -15.70 1.95
C GLU A 160 5.90 -16.91 1.60
N THR A 161 4.63 -16.86 1.99
CA THR A 161 3.65 -17.91 1.65
C THR A 161 3.47 -18.04 0.14
N ALA A 162 3.41 -16.91 -0.58
CA ALA A 162 3.31 -16.89 -2.03
C ALA A 162 4.55 -17.50 -2.71
N ASP A 163 5.73 -17.20 -2.19
CA ASP A 163 7.02 -17.68 -2.71
C ASP A 163 7.19 -19.19 -2.50
N ALA A 164 6.68 -19.73 -1.39
CA ALA A 164 6.71 -21.15 -1.06
C ALA A 164 5.59 -21.99 -1.70
N ALA A 165 4.66 -21.36 -2.45
CA ALA A 165 3.54 -22.07 -3.08
C ALA A 165 3.99 -22.92 -4.28
N ASP A 166 3.18 -23.91 -4.68
CA ASP A 166 3.47 -24.76 -5.86
C ASP A 166 3.54 -23.95 -7.17
N ALA A 167 2.75 -22.86 -7.25
CA ALA A 167 2.72 -21.94 -8.37
C ALA A 167 2.87 -20.49 -7.88
N PRO A 168 4.09 -20.04 -7.51
CA PRO A 168 4.30 -18.72 -6.95
C PRO A 168 3.82 -17.60 -7.86
N GLU A 169 4.03 -17.75 -9.17
CA GLU A 169 3.67 -16.74 -10.17
C GLU A 169 2.16 -16.49 -10.30
N GLU A 170 1.33 -17.40 -9.83
CA GLU A 170 -0.13 -17.28 -9.86
C GLU A 170 -0.70 -16.84 -8.51
N HIS A 171 0.13 -16.82 -7.46
CA HIS A 171 -0.33 -16.53 -6.11
C HIS A 171 -0.68 -15.05 -5.95
N TRP A 172 -1.91 -14.77 -5.53
CA TRP A 172 -2.47 -13.40 -5.42
C TRP A 172 -1.61 -12.44 -4.60
N ALA A 173 -0.92 -12.95 -3.57
CA ALA A 173 -0.13 -12.14 -2.66
C ALA A 173 1.28 -11.79 -3.17
N ARG A 174 1.77 -12.48 -4.22
CA ARG A 174 3.14 -12.29 -4.74
C ARG A 174 3.43 -10.85 -5.12
N ASP A 175 2.41 -10.19 -5.67
CA ASP A 175 2.50 -8.85 -6.26
C ASP A 175 1.69 -7.79 -5.49
N VAL A 176 1.40 -8.04 -4.20
CA VAL A 176 0.81 -7.01 -3.33
C VAL A 176 1.80 -5.88 -3.13
N GLN A 177 1.40 -4.66 -3.46
CA GLN A 177 2.09 -3.43 -3.09
C GLN A 177 1.47 -2.83 -1.83
N LEU A 178 2.33 -2.30 -0.96
CA LEU A 178 1.95 -1.73 0.32
C LEU A 178 2.57 -0.34 0.49
N LEU A 179 1.74 0.69 0.34
CA LEU A 179 2.07 2.01 0.86
C LEU A 179 1.68 2.07 2.33
N TRP A 180 2.66 2.33 3.19
CA TRP A 180 2.45 2.41 4.62
C TRP A 180 3.21 3.63 5.16
N ASP A 181 2.46 4.61 5.66
CA ASP A 181 2.99 5.94 5.94
C ASP A 181 2.76 6.32 7.40
N ASP A 182 3.62 5.81 8.29
CA ASP A 182 3.69 6.20 9.70
C ASP A 182 4.85 7.18 9.96
N PRO A 183 4.54 8.47 10.20
CA PRO A 183 5.53 9.49 10.52
C PRO A 183 6.35 9.21 11.78
N ARG A 184 5.92 8.29 12.66
CA ARG A 184 6.66 7.88 13.87
C ARG A 184 7.85 6.97 13.53
N CYS A 185 7.71 6.15 12.49
CA CYS A 185 8.74 5.20 12.05
C CYS A 185 9.69 5.83 11.02
N PHE A 186 9.23 6.83 10.27
CA PHE A 186 10.03 7.52 9.26
C PHE A 186 10.15 9.00 9.62
N ALA A 187 11.08 9.34 10.53
CA ALA A 187 11.40 10.72 10.83
C ALA A 187 11.82 11.47 9.54
N GLU A 188 11.51 12.78 9.45
CA GLU A 188 12.09 13.57 8.35
C GLU A 188 13.62 13.53 8.50
N PRO A 189 14.37 13.43 7.40
CA PRO A 189 15.77 13.83 7.42
C PRO A 189 15.79 15.25 7.96
N SER A 190 16.45 15.48 9.09
CA SER A 190 16.64 16.82 9.64
C SER A 190 17.12 17.70 8.50
N ALA A 191 16.37 18.77 8.19
CA ALA A 191 16.81 19.76 7.22
C ALA A 191 18.24 20.11 7.60
N LEU A 192 19.20 19.80 6.72
CA LEU A 192 20.59 20.18 6.93
C LEU A 192 20.55 21.67 7.19
N LEU A 193 20.78 22.04 8.46
CA LEU A 193 20.89 23.43 8.87
C LEU A 193 21.90 24.04 7.91
N HIS A 194 21.43 25.06 7.17
CA HIS A 194 22.16 25.82 6.17
C HIS A 194 23.68 25.69 6.34
N SER A 195 24.37 25.09 5.37
CA SER A 195 25.81 25.27 5.25
C SER A 195 26.08 26.78 5.26
N PRO A 196 26.84 27.31 6.24
CA PRO A 196 27.28 28.68 6.15
C PRO A 196 28.31 28.69 5.01
N VAL A 197 27.92 29.18 3.85
CA VAL A 197 28.90 29.63 2.87
C VAL A 197 29.45 30.93 3.44
N GLY A 198 30.66 30.84 3.99
CA GLY A 198 31.51 32.00 4.28
C GLY A 198 32.16 32.55 3.02
#